data_AF-A0A7X9HVY6-F1
#
_entry.id   AF-A0A7X9HVY6-F1
#
_cell.length_a   1.000
_cell.length_b   1.000
_cell.length_c   1.000
_cell.angle_alpha   90.00
_cell.angle_beta   90.00
_cell.angle_gamma   90.00
#
_symmetry.space_group_name_H-M   'P 1'
#
loop_
_entity.id
_entity.type
_entity.pdbx_description
1 polymer ?
#
loop_
_entity_poly.entity_id
_entity_poly.type
_entity_poly.pdbx_seq_one_letter_code
_entity_poly.pdbx_strand_id
1 'polypeptide(L)'
;MTKYKESIMKAIFFIAACTSILAVALICLFLFINGVPAMAKIGIFDFLLGKTWKPNNTPPSFGILPMILGSIYVTAGAAIIGIPIGILTAVFMARYCPKKLYRILKPAINLLAGIPSIVYGFFGLVVIVPFIRDTFGGTGSSMLTAS
;
A
#
# COMPACT_ATOMS: atom_id res chain seq x y z
N MET A 1 35.90 21.09 -16.24
CA MET A 1 34.55 21.55 -15.80
C MET A 1 33.63 20.42 -15.29
N THR A 2 34.06 19.15 -15.29
CA THR A 2 33.26 17.98 -14.85
C THR A 2 33.35 17.69 -13.35
N LYS A 3 34.54 17.80 -12.73
CA LYS A 3 34.75 17.48 -11.29
C LYS A 3 33.95 18.35 -10.32
N TYR A 4 33.77 19.64 -10.61
CA TYR A 4 32.97 20.56 -9.78
C TYR A 4 31.48 20.21 -9.80
N LYS A 5 30.92 19.92 -10.98
CA LYS A 5 29.52 19.48 -11.13
C LYS A 5 29.28 18.15 -10.42
N GLU A 6 30.22 17.22 -10.53
CA GLU A 6 30.14 15.92 -9.84
C GLU A 6 30.13 16.09 -8.31
N SER A 7 31.01 16.94 -7.76
CA SER A 7 31.06 17.20 -6.32
C SER A 7 29.76 17.84 -5.80
N ILE A 8 29.20 18.80 -6.55
CA ILE A 8 27.92 19.45 -6.21
C ILE A 8 26.77 18.43 -6.25
N MET A 9 26.69 17.58 -7.28
CA MET A 9 25.64 16.56 -7.38
C MET A 9 25.74 15.54 -6.24
N LYS A 10 26.96 15.12 -5.87
CA LYS A 10 27.17 14.25 -4.70
C LYS A 10 26.68 14.90 -3.42
N ALA A 11 26.98 16.18 -3.20
CA ALA A 11 26.50 16.91 -2.04
C ALA A 11 24.97 17.03 -2.01
N ILE A 12 24.34 17.34 -3.15
CA ILE A 12 22.87 17.42 -3.25
C ILE A 12 22.23 16.07 -2.93
N PHE A 13 22.70 14.98 -3.54
CA PHE A 13 22.15 13.65 -3.27
C PHE A 13 22.39 13.21 -1.83
N PHE A 14 23.54 13.55 -1.26
CA PHE A 14 23.84 13.26 0.15
C PHE A 14 22.91 14.02 1.09
N ILE A 15 22.71 15.32 0.87
CA ILE A 15 21.78 16.13 1.68
C ILE A 15 20.34 15.63 1.51
N ALA A 16 19.92 15.29 0.29
CA ALA A 16 18.59 14.74 0.03
C ALA A 16 18.37 13.40 0.75
N ALA A 17 19.36 12.51 0.71
CA ALA A 17 19.32 11.24 1.44
C ALA A 17 19.26 11.46 2.96
N CYS A 18 20.13 12.32 3.51
CA CYS A 18 20.12 12.67 4.93
C CYS A 18 18.77 13.29 5.35
N THR A 19 18.20 14.17 4.53
CA THR A 19 16.89 14.79 4.79
C THR A 19 15.78 13.76 4.78
N SER A 20 15.79 12.83 3.82
CA SER A 20 14.81 11.73 3.75
C SER A 20 14.88 10.83 4.98
N ILE A 21 16.10 10.42 5.39
CA ILE A 21 16.31 9.60 6.58
C ILE A 21 15.86 10.35 7.84
N LEU A 22 16.22 11.64 7.95
CA LEU A 22 15.80 12.47 9.08
C LEU A 22 14.27 12.60 9.15
N ALA A 23 13.60 12.80 8.02
CA ALA A 23 12.14 12.87 7.96
C ALA A 23 11.49 11.57 8.43
N VAL A 24 11.98 10.41 7.96
CA VAL A 24 11.49 9.10 8.41
C VAL A 24 11.72 8.90 9.91
N ALA A 25 12.91 9.27 10.41
CA ALA A 25 13.23 9.18 11.83
C ALA A 25 12.30 10.05 12.68
N LEU A 26 12.03 11.28 12.25
CA LEU A 26 11.10 12.19 12.94
C LEU A 26 9.67 11.66 12.94
N ILE A 27 9.19 11.09 11.83
CA ILE A 27 7.87 10.45 11.77
C ILE A 27 7.81 9.28 12.75
N CYS A 28 8.82 8.42 12.78
CA CYS A 28 8.88 7.31 13.73
C CYS A 28 8.86 7.80 15.19
N LEU A 29 9.69 8.78 15.53
CA LEU A 29 9.72 9.37 16.88
C LEU A 29 8.37 9.96 17.27
N PHE A 30 7.74 10.71 16.37
CA PHE A 30 6.41 11.28 16.58
C PHE A 30 5.35 10.20 16.86
N LEU A 31 5.39 9.08 16.13
CA LEU A 31 4.48 7.95 16.33
C LEU A 31 4.68 7.29 17.70
N PHE A 32 5.92 7.10 18.16
CA PHE A 32 6.16 6.50 19.47
C PHE A 32 5.79 7.44 20.63
N ILE A 33 6.15 8.72 20.54
CA ILE A 33 5.88 9.73 21.57
C ILE A 33 4.38 9.88 21.81
N ASN A 34 3.56 9.87 20.75
CA ASN A 34 2.11 10.03 20.88
C ASN A 34 1.38 8.68 21.02
N GLY A 35 1.87 7.63 20.34
CA GLY A 35 1.20 6.33 20.27
C GLY A 35 1.35 5.50 21.54
N VAL A 36 2.54 5.45 22.15
CA VAL A 36 2.78 4.62 23.34
C VAL A 36 1.93 5.08 24.54
N PRO A 37 1.87 6.39 24.88
CA PRO A 37 1.00 6.86 25.96
C PRO A 37 -0.49 6.64 25.66
N ALA A 38 -0.90 6.79 24.39
CA ALA A 38 -2.27 6.52 23.99
C ALA A 38 -2.65 5.05 24.20
N MET A 39 -1.80 4.11 23.78
CA MET A 39 -2.00 2.68 24.02
C MET A 39 -2.00 2.33 25.51
N ALA A 40 -1.15 2.99 26.31
CA ALA A 40 -1.14 2.79 27.76
C ALA A 40 -2.45 3.25 28.43
N LYS A 41 -3.04 4.36 27.95
CA LYS A 41 -4.33 4.88 28.45
C LYS A 41 -5.52 4.00 28.06
N ILE A 42 -5.49 3.42 26.86
CA ILE A 42 -6.56 2.54 26.34
C ILE A 42 -6.44 1.13 26.94
N GLY A 43 -5.22 0.67 27.20
CA GLY A 43 -4.91 -0.73 27.48
C GLY A 43 -4.42 -1.44 26.21
N ILE A 44 -3.25 -2.09 26.27
CA ILE A 44 -2.62 -2.72 25.10
C ILE A 44 -3.53 -3.80 24.49
N PHE A 45 -4.17 -4.61 25.33
CA PHE A 45 -5.08 -5.66 24.86
C PHE A 45 -6.37 -5.07 24.29
N ASP A 46 -6.95 -4.04 24.90
CA ASP A 46 -8.16 -3.39 24.39
C ASP A 46 -7.91 -2.63 23.08
N PHE A 47 -6.71 -2.08 22.91
CA PHE A 47 -6.27 -1.49 21.65
C PHE A 47 -6.08 -2.56 20.56
N LEU A 48 -5.29 -3.60 20.83
CA LEU A 48 -4.92 -4.62 19.83
C LEU A 48 -6.04 -5.61 19.50
N LEU A 49 -6.77 -6.09 20.51
CA LEU A 49 -7.83 -7.11 20.38
C LEU A 49 -9.24 -6.49 20.34
N GLY A 50 -9.35 -5.18 20.58
CA GLY A 50 -10.62 -4.48 20.49
C GLY A 50 -11.20 -4.55 19.07
N LYS A 51 -12.51 -4.79 18.98
CA LYS A 51 -13.24 -4.98 17.71
C LYS A 51 -13.90 -3.70 17.19
N THR A 52 -13.93 -2.64 17.98
CA THR A 52 -14.67 -1.42 17.67
C THR A 52 -13.75 -0.21 17.61
N TRP A 53 -13.76 0.46 16.47
CA TRP A 53 -13.12 1.76 16.28
C TRP A 53 -14.20 2.85 16.27
N LYS A 54 -14.43 3.49 17.42
CA LYS A 54 -15.37 4.62 17.57
C LYS A 54 -14.76 5.70 18.48
N PRO A 55 -13.89 6.58 17.93
CA PRO A 55 -13.29 7.68 18.67
C PRO A 55 -14.31 8.71 19.20
N ASN A 56 -15.44 8.86 18.48
CA ASN A 56 -16.47 9.87 18.81
C ASN A 56 -17.54 9.36 19.79
N ASN A 57 -17.49 8.10 20.22
CA ASN A 57 -18.43 7.55 21.19
C ASN A 57 -18.09 8.01 22.62
N THR A 58 -19.07 7.93 23.53
CA THR A 58 -18.89 8.10 24.97
C THR A 58 -19.27 6.80 25.69
N PRO A 59 -18.31 6.02 26.24
CA PRO A 59 -16.86 6.22 26.21
C PRO A 59 -16.24 5.93 24.82
N PRO A 60 -15.11 6.58 24.47
CA PRO A 60 -14.44 6.36 23.19
C PRO A 60 -13.78 4.97 23.13
N SER A 61 -13.76 4.37 21.94
CA SER A 61 -13.16 3.03 21.71
C SER A 61 -12.19 3.04 20.52
N PHE A 62 -11.06 2.35 20.67
CA PHE A 62 -9.93 2.39 19.75
C PHE A 62 -9.39 1.00 19.40
N GLY A 63 -10.28 0.02 19.23
CA GLY A 63 -9.90 -1.34 18.87
C GLY A 63 -9.48 -1.44 17.40
N ILE A 64 -8.27 -1.95 17.13
CA ILE A 64 -7.69 -2.05 15.78
C ILE A 64 -7.69 -3.47 15.20
N LEU A 65 -8.21 -4.47 15.91
CA LEU A 65 -8.22 -5.86 15.44
C LEU A 65 -8.82 -6.04 14.02
N PRO A 66 -9.95 -5.40 13.67
CA PRO A 66 -10.51 -5.52 12.32
C PRO A 66 -9.61 -4.93 11.23
N MET A 67 -8.85 -3.88 11.55
CA MET A 67 -7.89 -3.26 10.60
C MET A 67 -6.69 -4.17 10.35
N ILE A 68 -6.19 -4.84 11.40
CA ILE A 68 -5.12 -5.84 11.29
C ILE A 68 -5.58 -7.03 10.44
N LEU A 69 -6.71 -7.64 10.82
CA LEU A 69 -7.25 -8.80 10.12
C LEU A 69 -7.62 -8.46 8.67
N GLY A 70 -8.26 -7.31 8.43
CA GLY A 70 -8.56 -6.83 7.09
C GLY A 70 -7.31 -6.71 6.23
N SER A 71 -6.24 -6.11 6.76
CA SER A 71 -4.96 -5.96 6.05
C SER A 71 -4.33 -7.32 5.70
N ILE A 72 -4.34 -8.26 6.64
CA ILE A 72 -3.83 -9.62 6.43
C ILE A 72 -4.64 -10.36 5.37
N TYR A 73 -5.97 -10.37 5.48
CA TYR A 73 -6.83 -11.10 4.55
C TYR A 73 -6.78 -10.52 3.14
N VAL A 74 -6.81 -9.19 3.00
CA VAL A 74 -6.69 -8.53 1.70
C VAL A 74 -5.33 -8.82 1.06
N THR A 75 -4.24 -8.72 1.84
CA THR A 75 -2.88 -8.99 1.35
C THR A 75 -2.71 -10.45 0.96
N ALA A 76 -3.19 -11.39 1.78
CA ALA A 76 -3.14 -12.82 1.49
C ALA A 76 -3.96 -13.16 0.25
N GLY A 77 -5.19 -12.64 0.13
CA GLY A 77 -6.04 -12.83 -1.04
C GLY A 77 -5.39 -12.27 -2.31
N ALA A 78 -4.84 -11.07 -2.25
CA ALA A 78 -4.11 -10.45 -3.35
C ALA A 78 -2.87 -11.26 -3.75
N ALA A 79 -2.12 -11.79 -2.78
CA ALA A 79 -0.94 -12.61 -3.02
C ALA A 79 -1.28 -13.95 -3.69
N ILE A 80 -2.33 -14.64 -3.21
CA ILE A 80 -2.79 -15.92 -3.76
C ILE A 80 -3.13 -15.81 -5.25
N ILE A 81 -3.68 -14.67 -5.68
CA ILE A 81 -4.06 -14.46 -7.08
C ILE A 81 -2.92 -13.83 -7.87
N GLY A 82 -2.30 -12.77 -7.33
CA GLY A 82 -1.31 -11.96 -8.03
C GLY A 82 0.03 -12.68 -8.23
N ILE A 83 0.50 -13.45 -7.25
CA ILE A 83 1.80 -14.13 -7.34
C ILE A 83 1.80 -15.20 -8.44
N PRO A 84 0.83 -16.15 -8.49
CA PRO A 84 0.81 -17.15 -9.56
C PRO A 84 0.70 -16.52 -10.94
N ILE A 85 -0.20 -15.54 -11.13
CA ILE A 85 -0.37 -14.85 -12.42
C ILE A 85 0.91 -14.13 -12.82
N GLY A 86 1.57 -13.44 -11.88
CA GLY A 86 2.83 -12.73 -12.12
C GLY A 86 3.95 -13.67 -12.53
N ILE A 87 4.12 -14.79 -11.81
CA ILE A 87 5.16 -15.79 -12.12
C ILE A 87 4.89 -16.46 -13.47
N LEU A 88 3.65 -16.91 -13.72
CA LEU A 88 3.29 -17.55 -14.99
C LEU A 88 3.50 -16.60 -16.18
N THR A 89 3.13 -15.33 -16.03
CA THR A 89 3.36 -14.30 -17.05
C THR A 89 4.85 -14.07 -17.27
N ALA A 90 5.65 -14.03 -16.21
CA ALA A 90 7.10 -13.88 -16.30
C ALA A 90 7.76 -15.07 -17.04
N VAL A 91 7.37 -16.30 -16.69
CA VAL A 91 7.85 -17.52 -17.35
C VAL A 91 7.45 -17.56 -18.83
N PHE A 92 6.20 -17.22 -19.15
CA PHE A 92 5.73 -17.12 -20.53
C PHE A 92 6.56 -16.11 -21.32
N MET A 93 6.73 -14.90 -20.79
CA MET A 93 7.52 -13.83 -21.42
C MET A 93 9.00 -14.21 -21.62
N ALA A 94 9.59 -14.92 -20.65
CA ALA A 94 11.00 -15.28 -20.69
C ALA A 94 11.31 -16.47 -21.62
N ARG A 95 10.43 -17.47 -21.68
CA ARG A 95 10.74 -18.74 -22.37
C ARG A 95 9.87 -19.08 -23.57
N TYR A 96 8.60 -18.67 -23.57
CA TYR A 96 7.62 -19.14 -24.54
C TYR A 96 7.12 -18.05 -25.49
N CYS A 97 7.34 -16.77 -25.17
CA CYS A 97 6.75 -15.66 -25.91
C CYS A 97 7.41 -15.45 -27.29
N PRO A 98 6.62 -15.48 -28.39
CA PRO A 98 7.15 -15.23 -29.73
C PRO A 98 7.52 -13.75 -29.91
N LYS A 99 8.56 -13.48 -30.74
CA LYS A 99 9.15 -12.13 -30.92
C LYS A 99 8.14 -11.02 -31.22
N LYS A 100 7.10 -11.31 -32.03
CA LYS A 100 6.06 -10.32 -32.38
C LYS A 100 5.23 -9.90 -31.15
N LEU A 101 4.82 -10.87 -30.34
CA LEU A 101 4.01 -10.63 -29.15
C LEU A 101 4.84 -9.95 -28.05
N TYR A 102 6.09 -10.38 -27.86
CA TYR A 102 7.01 -9.77 -26.89
C TYR A 102 7.19 -8.27 -27.14
N ARG A 103 7.27 -7.85 -28.41
CA ARG A 103 7.42 -6.44 -28.81
C ARG A 103 6.26 -5.55 -28.34
N ILE A 104 5.06 -6.11 -28.18
CA ILE A 104 3.86 -5.39 -27.73
C ILE A 104 3.68 -5.53 -26.21
N LEU A 105 3.83 -6.75 -25.68
CA LEU A 105 3.62 -7.03 -24.27
C LEU A 105 4.66 -6.36 -23.37
N LYS A 106 5.94 -6.32 -23.77
CA LYS A 106 7.00 -5.77 -22.92
C LYS A 106 6.80 -4.28 -22.62
N PRO A 107 6.54 -3.40 -23.62
CA PRO A 107 6.17 -2.01 -23.36
C PRO A 107 4.89 -1.88 -22.53
N ALA A 108 3.85 -2.68 -22.80
CA ALA A 108 2.59 -2.62 -22.06
C ALA A 108 2.78 -2.95 -20.57
N ILE A 109 3.54 -4.00 -20.24
CA ILE A 109 3.87 -4.36 -18.86
C ILE A 109 4.67 -3.24 -18.18
N ASN A 110 5.67 -2.67 -18.87
CA ASN A 110 6.45 -1.56 -18.33
C ASN A 110 5.57 -0.32 -18.08
N LEU A 111 4.60 -0.04 -18.96
CA LEU A 111 3.65 1.05 -18.79
C LEU A 111 2.74 0.82 -17.58
N LEU A 112 2.17 -0.38 -17.45
CA LEU A 112 1.35 -0.76 -16.29
C LEU A 112 2.12 -0.67 -14.98
N ALA A 113 3.39 -1.07 -14.97
CA ALA A 113 4.27 -0.93 -13.81
C ALA A 113 4.62 0.54 -13.49
N GLY A 114 4.53 1.44 -14.47
CA GLY A 114 4.77 2.87 -14.30
C GLY A 114 3.57 3.67 -13.82
N ILE A 115 2.36 3.07 -13.79
CA ILE A 115 1.17 3.75 -13.27
C ILE A 115 1.32 3.96 -11.75
N PRO A 116 1.13 5.18 -11.22
CA PRO A 116 1.19 5.42 -9.79
C PRO A 116 0.16 4.59 -9.02
N SER A 117 0.56 4.05 -7.85
CA SER A 117 -0.32 3.21 -7.02
C SER A 117 -1.62 3.91 -6.62
N ILE A 118 -1.59 5.23 -6.41
CA ILE A 118 -2.77 6.03 -6.08
C ILE A 118 -3.84 5.99 -7.17
N VAL A 119 -3.45 5.86 -8.45
CA VAL A 119 -4.39 5.76 -9.57
C VAL A 119 -5.16 4.45 -9.51
N TYR A 120 -4.47 3.34 -9.21
CA TYR A 120 -5.12 2.04 -9.02
C TYR A 120 -6.07 2.04 -7.82
N GLY A 121 -5.68 2.68 -6.71
CA GLY A 121 -6.55 2.84 -5.54
C GLY A 121 -7.80 3.65 -5.86
N PHE A 122 -7.64 4.78 -6.56
CA PHE A 122 -8.77 5.61 -6.98
C PHE A 122 -9.70 4.90 -7.97
N PHE A 123 -9.14 4.15 -8.93
CA PHE A 123 -9.93 3.30 -9.83
C PHE A 123 -10.74 2.25 -9.06
N GLY A 124 -10.14 1.61 -8.07
CA GLY A 124 -10.84 0.69 -7.17
C GLY A 124 -12.05 1.35 -6.50
N LEU A 125 -11.86 2.55 -5.96
CA LEU A 125 -12.92 3.31 -5.29
C LEU A 125 -14.03 3.78 -6.24
N VAL A 126 -13.68 4.28 -7.43
CA VAL A 126 -14.66 4.90 -8.34
C VAL A 126 -15.34 3.90 -9.25
N VAL A 127 -14.68 2.78 -9.57
CA VAL A 127 -15.21 1.80 -10.53
C VAL A 127 -15.59 0.50 -9.84
N ILE A 128 -14.68 -0.10 -9.04
CA ILE A 128 -14.91 -1.41 -8.46
C ILE A 128 -15.93 -1.35 -7.32
N VAL A 129 -15.85 -0.36 -6.42
CA VAL A 129 -16.81 -0.23 -5.30
C VAL A 129 -18.25 -0.04 -5.79
N PRO A 130 -18.56 0.88 -6.72
CA PRO A 130 -19.92 0.98 -7.26
C PRO A 130 -20.34 -0.27 -8.02
N PHE A 131 -19.44 -0.89 -8.78
CA PHE A 131 -19.75 -2.13 -9.49
C PHE A 131 -20.17 -3.26 -8.52
N ILE A 132 -19.46 -3.43 -7.40
CA ILE A 132 -19.84 -4.41 -6.38
C ILE A 132 -21.17 -4.02 -5.72
N ARG A 133 -21.34 -2.73 -5.37
CA ARG A 133 -22.59 -2.24 -4.78
C ARG A 133 -23.80 -2.54 -5.66
N ASP A 134 -23.69 -2.29 -6.95
CA ASP A 134 -24.80 -2.39 -7.88
C ASP A 134 -25.09 -3.85 -8.27
N THR A 135 -24.08 -4.75 -8.17
CA THR A 135 -24.23 -6.19 -8.48
C THR A 135 -24.62 -7.04 -7.27
N PHE A 136 -24.01 -6.80 -6.10
CA PHE A 136 -24.15 -7.62 -4.90
C PHE A 136 -24.93 -6.92 -3.77
N GLY A 137 -25.24 -5.63 -3.92
CA GLY A 137 -25.93 -4.82 -2.90
C GLY A 137 -25.02 -4.31 -1.79
N GLY A 138 -25.61 -3.60 -0.81
CA GLY A 138 -24.90 -3.03 0.34
C GLY A 138 -24.21 -1.69 0.04
N THR A 139 -23.08 -1.42 0.70
CA THR A 139 -22.30 -0.19 0.50
C THR A 139 -21.28 -0.31 -0.64
N GLY A 140 -21.04 -1.52 -1.15
CA GLY A 140 -19.94 -1.84 -2.08
C GLY A 140 -18.58 -1.99 -1.40
N SER A 141 -18.38 -1.37 -0.22
CA SER A 141 -17.17 -1.54 0.58
C SER A 141 -17.08 -2.94 1.17
N SER A 142 -16.02 -3.66 0.80
CA SER A 142 -15.77 -5.02 1.25
C SER A 142 -14.28 -5.37 1.13
N MET A 143 -13.90 -6.54 1.62
CA MET A 143 -12.54 -7.08 1.42
C MET A 143 -12.17 -7.19 -0.08
N LEU A 144 -13.15 -7.42 -0.97
CA LEU A 144 -12.91 -7.54 -2.41
C LEU A 144 -12.51 -6.20 -3.05
N THR A 145 -12.99 -5.09 -2.50
CA THR A 145 -12.64 -3.73 -2.94
C THR A 145 -11.51 -3.10 -2.12
N ALA A 146 -10.99 -3.83 -1.12
CA ALA A 146 -10.03 -3.32 -0.15
C ALA A 146 -10.51 -2.01 0.52
N SER A 147 -11.82 -1.91 0.81
CA SER A 147 -12.47 -0.69 1.30
C SER A 147 -13.61 -0.93 2.29
#